data_AF-A0A183TUL7-F1
#
_entry.id   AF-A0A183TUL7-F1
#
_cell.length_a   1.000
_cell.length_b   1.000
_cell.length_c   1.000
_cell.angle_alpha   90.00
_cell.angle_beta   90.00
_cell.angle_gamma   90.00
#
_symmetry.space_group_name_H-M   'P 1'
#
loop_
_entity.id
_entity.type
_entity.pdbx_description
1 polymer ?
#
loop_
_entity_poly.entity_id
_entity_poly.type
_entity_poly.pdbx_seq_one_letter_code
_entity_poly.pdbx_strand_id
1 'polypeptide(L)' 'MRKRNSIVFKLFESEEEYVQQLFILVSCFLRPFRMIASSKKPLIRHEDVNSIFLNV' A
#
# COMPACT_ATOMS: atom_id res chain seq x y z
N MET A 1 -14.21 -19.24 -25.86
CA MET A 1 -14.35 -19.18 -24.38
C MET A 1 -13.04 -19.35 -23.60
N ARG A 2 -12.13 -20.30 -23.93
CA ARG A 2 -10.87 -20.54 -23.16
C ARG A 2 -9.94 -19.33 -22.96
N LYS A 3 -9.69 -18.52 -23.99
CA LYS A 3 -8.81 -17.33 -23.89
C LYS A 3 -9.35 -16.27 -22.93
N ARG A 4 -10.67 -16.01 -22.97
CA ARG A 4 -11.31 -15.04 -22.06
C ARG A 4 -11.16 -15.46 -20.61
N ASN A 5 -11.43 -16.73 -20.31
CA ASN A 5 -11.33 -17.26 -18.95
C ASN A 5 -9.88 -17.20 -18.44
N SER A 6 -8.88 -17.48 -19.28
CA SER A 6 -7.48 -17.36 -18.89
C SER A 6 -7.07 -15.92 -18.57
N ILE A 7 -7.55 -14.92 -19.33
CA ILE A 7 -7.28 -13.50 -19.05
C ILE A 7 -7.94 -13.08 -17.74
N VAL A 8 -9.20 -13.47 -17.53
CA VAL A 8 -9.94 -13.15 -16.30
C VAL A 8 -9.25 -13.77 -15.08
N PHE A 9 -8.76 -15.01 -15.19
CA PHE A 9 -8.07 -15.67 -14.08
C PHE A 9 -6.76 -14.96 -13.72
N LYS A 10 -5.96 -14.60 -14.74
CA LYS A 10 -4.73 -13.83 -14.53
C LYS A 10 -5.00 -12.46 -13.91
N LEU A 11 -6.05 -11.78 -14.36
CA LEU A 11 -6.46 -10.50 -13.80
C LEU A 11 -6.86 -10.65 -12.33
N PHE A 12 -7.58 -11.72 -11.98
CA PHE A 12 -7.95 -12.00 -10.59
C PHE A 12 -6.72 -12.25 -9.70
N GLU A 13 -5.78 -13.10 -10.15
CA GLU A 13 -4.54 -13.37 -9.39
C GLU A 13 -3.69 -12.10 -9.23
N SER A 14 -3.53 -11.31 -10.29
CA SER A 14 -2.79 -10.04 -10.22
C SER A 14 -3.46 -9.01 -9.30
N GLU A 15 -4.79 -8.97 -9.26
CA GLU A 15 -5.52 -8.10 -8.34
C GLU A 15 -5.33 -8.53 -6.88
N GLU A 16 -5.35 -9.84 -6.60
CA GLU A 16 -5.08 -10.36 -5.26
C GLU A 16 -3.67 -9.99 -4.78
N GLU A 17 -2.66 -10.18 -5.64
CA GLU A 17 -1.28 -9.78 -5.35
C GLU A 17 -1.16 -8.27 -5.12
N TYR A 18 -1.82 -7.45 -5.94
CA TYR A 18 -1.82 -6.00 -5.80
C TYR A 18 -2.41 -5.56 -4.46
N VAL A 19 -3.56 -6.14 -4.07
CA VAL A 19 -4.19 -5.85 -2.77
C VAL A 19 -3.30 -6.28 -1.60
N GLN A 20 -2.63 -7.43 -1.70
CA GLN A 20 -1.68 -7.86 -0.67
C GLN A 20 -0.49 -6.89 -0.55
N GLN A 21 0.05 -6.43 -1.66
CA GLN A 21 1.14 -5.45 -1.67
C GLN A 21 0.70 -4.11 -1.05
N LEU A 22 -0.49 -3.62 -1.39
CA LEU A 22 -1.08 -2.42 -0.77
C LEU A 22 -1.29 -2.62 0.74
N PHE A 23 -1.76 -3.78 1.16
CA PHE A 23 -1.93 -4.10 2.58
C PHE A 23 -0.60 -4.02 3.33
N ILE A 24 0.49 -4.56 2.74
CA ILE A 24 1.84 -4.48 3.32
C ILE A 24 2.31 -3.01 3.37
N LEU A 25 2.13 -2.26 2.28
CA LEU A 25 2.51 -0.85 2.19
C LEU A 25 1.84 -0.02 3.30
N VAL A 26 0.53 -0.21 3.49
CA VAL A 26 -0.22 0.53 4.52
C VAL A 26 0.12 0.04 5.93
N SER A 27 0.14 -1.27 6.14
CA SER A 27 0.25 -1.85 7.49
C SER A 27 1.66 -1.78 8.04
N CYS A 28 2.67 -2.06 7.22
CA CYS A 28 4.06 -2.17 7.64
C CYS A 28 4.85 -0.88 7.46
N PHE A 29 4.40 0.05 6.62
CA PHE A 29 5.12 1.31 6.37
C PHE A 29 4.29 2.52 6.78
N LEU A 30 3.15 2.79 6.14
CA LEU A 30 2.39 4.02 6.37
C LEU A 30 1.96 4.18 7.84
N ARG A 31 1.36 3.16 8.45
CA ARG A 31 0.92 3.23 9.85
C ARG A 31 2.09 3.46 10.82
N PRO A 32 3.20 2.70 10.76
CA PRO A 32 4.40 2.99 11.55
C PRO A 32 4.97 4.40 11.33
N PHE A 33 5.06 4.87 10.08
CA PHE A 33 5.58 6.21 9.79
C PHE A 33 4.68 7.31 10.35
N ARG A 34 3.36 7.17 10.25
CA ARG A 34 2.42 8.10 10.89
C ARG A 34 2.56 8.09 12.42
N MET A 35 2.77 6.92 13.01
CA MET A 35 3.00 6.80 14.45
C MET A 35 4.30 7.51 14.88
N ILE A 36 5.40 7.33 14.13
CA ILE A 36 6.69 7.99 14.41
C ILE A 36 6.57 9.51 14.23
N ALA A 37 5.82 9.97 13.23
CA ALA A 37 5.56 11.39 13.02
C ALA A 37 4.77 12.03 14.17
N SER A 38 3.94 11.25 14.89
CA SER A 38 3.23 11.69 16.10
C SER A 38 4.07 11.64 17.38
N SER A 39 5.34 11.20 17.32
CA SER A 39 6.21 11.09 18.50
C SER A 39 6.65 12.47 19.03
N LYS A 40 7.01 12.55 20.32
CA LYS A 40 7.51 13.79 20.97
C LYS A 40 8.77 14.37 20.28
N LYS A 41 9.56 13.53 19.63
CA LYS A 41 10.70 13.93 18.80
C LYS A 41 10.60 13.18 17.46
N PRO A 42 9.82 13.71 16.51
CA PRO A 42 9.57 13.00 15.26
C PRO A 42 10.81 13.03 14.37
N LEU A 43 11.19 11.86 13.83
CA LEU A 43 12.26 11.73 12.83
C LEU A 43 11.80 12.12 11.43
N ILE A 44 10.49 12.06 11.19
CA ILE A 44 9.83 12.37 9.92
C ILE A 44 8.56 13.15 10.22
N ARG A 45 8.24 14.17 9.43
CA ARG A 45 7.04 14.98 9.66
C ARG A 45 5.83 14.38 8.96
N HIS A 46 4.63 14.74 9.42
CA HIS A 46 3.39 14.29 8.77
C HIS A 46 3.29 14.73 7.30
N GLU A 47 3.82 15.91 6.96
CA GLU A 47 3.90 16.41 5.58
C GLU A 47 4.73 15.49 4.69
N ASP A 48 5.90 15.05 5.16
CA ASP A 48 6.79 14.13 4.44
C ASP A 48 6.10 12.77 4.22
N VAL A 49 5.49 12.21 5.27
CA VAL A 49 4.74 10.95 5.17
C VAL A 49 3.59 11.07 4.16
N ASN A 50 2.83 12.17 4.20
CA ASN A 50 1.74 12.40 3.26
C ASN A 50 2.22 12.59 1.81
N SER A 51 3.41 13.16 1.61
CA SER A 51 4.00 13.28 0.27
C SER A 51 4.46 11.93 -0.30
N ILE A 52 4.97 11.04 0.56
CA ILE A 52 5.49 9.71 0.16
C ILE A 52 4.34 8.73 -0.13
N PHE A 53 3.28 8.76 0.68
CA PHE A 53 2.15 7.83 0.56
C PHE A 53 0.89 8.50 0.00
N LEU A 54 1.05 9.51 -0.86
CA LEU A 54 -0.08 10.27 -1.40
C LEU A 54 -1.04 9.34 -2.17
N ASN A 55 -2.31 9.31 -1.75
CA ASN A 55 -3.39 8.52 -2.34
C ASN A 55 -3.19 6.98 -2.31
N VAL A 56 -2.29 6.49 -1.45
CA VAL A 56 -2.28 5.08 -1.03
C VAL A 56 -3.41 4.86 -0.03
#